data_AF-A0A821I6G5-F1
#
_entry.id   AF-A0A821I6G5-F1
#
_cell.length_a   1.000
_cell.length_b   1.000
_cell.length_c   1.000
_cell.angle_alpha   90.00
_cell.angle_beta   90.00
_cell.angle_gamma   90.00
#
_symmetry.space_group_name_H-M   'P 1'
#
loop_
_entity.id
_entity.type
_entity.pdbx_description
1 polymer ?
#
loop_
_entity_poly.entity_id
_entity_poly.type
_entity_poly.pdbx_seq_one_letter_code
_entity_poly.pdbx_strand_id
1 'polypeptide(L)'
;IANPPREGHFDDSLVICIKENPEPIVYKLSCDGCTPELQIEPTSFDFGQVLLYRKESRVIKLKNAKLIPVKWRLIGIGQEGIGQEFSTKTDTGVVEPMSTYELQLNYYASRPRSPASIKNKLSLKLEISDTDGMPGAIKAVNIPVFVEPYDIVLDMTFQKGNDRGIDFGNVRVNQETKQSCALKNKGKREIKYKFELVSDPKSKVDASKFFEIAPKQGTLPAGGDRNAQFTSVN
;
A
#
# COMPACT_ATOMS: atom_id res chain seq x y z
N ILE A 1 3.67 -41.89 9.07
CA ILE A 1 3.71 -40.43 9.32
C ILE A 1 3.67 -40.26 10.82
N ALA A 2 4.68 -39.64 11.42
CA ALA A 2 4.67 -39.33 12.86
C ALA A 2 3.78 -38.09 13.08
N ASN A 3 2.90 -38.13 14.09
CA ASN A 3 2.03 -37.01 14.45
C ASN A 3 2.22 -36.69 15.94
N PRO A 4 3.32 -36.01 16.30
CA PRO A 4 3.60 -35.68 17.69
C PRO A 4 2.52 -34.74 18.26
N PRO A 5 2.02 -34.97 19.49
CA PRO A 5 0.90 -34.20 20.05
C PRO A 5 1.30 -32.78 20.51
N ARG A 6 2.59 -32.45 20.54
CA ARG A 6 3.13 -31.15 20.99
C ARG A 6 4.46 -30.84 20.31
N GLU A 7 4.88 -29.58 20.41
CA GLU A 7 6.23 -29.18 19.99
C GLU A 7 7.31 -29.85 20.87
N GLY A 8 8.44 -30.21 20.26
CA GLY A 8 9.62 -30.74 20.96
C GLY A 8 10.19 -32.02 20.34
N HIS A 9 11.30 -32.49 20.90
CA HIS A 9 11.96 -33.72 20.48
C HIS A 9 11.31 -34.94 21.15
N PHE A 10 11.12 -36.01 20.38
CA PHE A 10 10.58 -37.29 20.85
C PHE A 10 11.48 -38.42 20.41
N ASP A 11 11.89 -39.26 21.36
CA ASP A 11 12.64 -40.49 21.13
C ASP A 11 11.81 -41.70 21.59
N ASP A 12 11.80 -42.76 20.78
CA ASP A 12 11.18 -44.04 21.13
C ASP A 12 11.93 -45.20 20.44
N SER A 13 11.43 -46.43 20.55
CA SER A 13 12.03 -47.60 19.91
C SER A 13 10.98 -48.57 19.38
N LEU A 14 11.12 -48.94 18.10
CA LEU A 14 10.39 -50.03 17.50
C LEU A 14 11.08 -51.35 17.85
N VAL A 15 10.40 -52.19 18.62
CA VAL A 15 10.88 -53.54 18.98
C VAL A 15 10.18 -54.57 18.11
N ILE A 16 10.95 -55.34 17.34
CA ILE A 16 10.46 -56.39 16.46
C ILE A 16 10.91 -57.75 17.00
N CYS A 17 9.94 -58.56 17.43
CA CYS A 17 10.17 -59.94 17.87
C CYS A 17 9.80 -60.90 16.73
N ILE A 18 10.76 -61.72 16.30
CA ILE A 18 10.57 -62.74 15.27
C ILE A 18 10.53 -64.11 15.95
N LYS A 19 9.53 -64.93 15.63
CA LYS A 19 9.41 -66.28 16.17
C LYS A 19 10.69 -67.08 15.86
N GLU A 20 11.22 -67.79 16.86
CA GLU A 20 12.51 -68.53 16.80
C GLU A 20 13.78 -67.67 16.69
N ASN A 21 13.67 -66.33 16.73
CA ASN A 21 14.82 -65.45 16.94
C ASN A 21 14.93 -65.08 18.44
N PRO A 22 15.98 -65.52 19.15
CA PRO A 22 16.12 -65.27 20.58
C PRO A 22 16.39 -63.79 20.92
N GLU A 23 16.86 -62.98 19.96
CA GLU A 23 17.19 -61.57 20.19
C GLU A 23 16.23 -60.64 19.42
N PRO A 24 15.47 -59.76 20.12
CA PRO A 24 14.59 -58.81 19.47
C PRO A 24 15.41 -57.73 18.74
N ILE A 25 14.93 -57.35 17.55
CA ILE A 25 15.54 -56.27 16.77
C ILE A 25 14.96 -54.94 17.27
N VAL A 26 15.81 -54.01 17.67
CA VAL A 26 15.41 -52.70 18.20
C VAL A 26 15.87 -51.60 17.24
N TYR A 27 14.92 -50.84 16.70
CA TYR A 27 15.20 -49.62 15.93
C TYR A 27 14.82 -48.40 16.75
N LYS A 28 15.77 -47.47 16.96
CA LYS A 28 15.47 -46.18 17.57
C LYS A 28 14.65 -45.33 16.61
N LEU A 29 13.60 -44.70 17.14
CA LEU A 29 12.75 -43.75 16.45
C LEU A 29 12.99 -42.37 17.07
N SER A 30 13.09 -41.33 16.25
CA SER A 30 13.16 -39.95 16.73
C SER A 30 12.35 -39.03 15.82
N CYS A 31 11.67 -38.03 16.38
CA CYS A 31 11.02 -36.97 15.60
C CYS A 31 10.95 -35.65 16.37
N ASP A 32 10.90 -34.54 15.63
CA ASP A 32 10.68 -33.20 16.18
C ASP A 32 9.27 -32.71 15.83
N GLY A 33 8.46 -32.47 16.85
CA GLY A 33 7.18 -31.79 16.71
C GLY A 33 7.38 -30.28 16.54
N CYS A 34 6.75 -29.69 15.52
CA CYS A 34 6.84 -28.26 15.25
C CYS A 34 5.48 -27.72 14.80
N THR A 35 5.04 -26.59 15.36
CA THR A 35 3.81 -25.90 14.96
C THR A 35 4.12 -24.83 13.91
N PRO A 36 3.42 -24.81 12.76
CA PRO A 36 3.56 -23.76 11.76
C PRO A 36 3.18 -22.38 12.32
N GLU A 37 4.14 -21.45 12.30
CA GLU A 37 3.95 -20.09 12.80
C GLU A 37 4.77 -19.08 11.99
N LEU A 38 4.20 -17.89 11.78
CA LEU A 38 4.87 -16.76 11.14
C LEU A 38 4.87 -15.56 12.08
N GLN A 39 6.03 -14.91 12.20
CA GLN A 39 6.16 -13.60 12.81
C GLN A 39 5.84 -12.54 11.75
N ILE A 40 5.04 -11.54 12.12
CA ILE A 40 4.56 -10.50 11.19
C ILE A 40 5.16 -9.15 11.60
N GLU A 41 5.90 -8.50 10.69
CA GLU A 41 6.58 -7.24 10.98
C GLU A 41 6.56 -6.27 9.77
N PRO A 42 5.96 -5.06 9.89
CA PRO A 42 5.15 -4.59 11.02
C PRO A 42 3.83 -5.36 11.14
N THR A 43 3.17 -5.28 12.30
CA THR A 43 1.93 -6.02 12.60
C THR A 43 0.67 -5.46 11.91
N SER A 44 0.80 -4.40 11.11
CA SER A 44 -0.28 -3.73 10.40
C SER A 44 0.20 -3.07 9.12
N PHE A 45 -0.69 -2.92 8.15
CA PHE A 45 -0.44 -2.07 6.99
C PHE A 45 -0.88 -0.64 7.31
N ASP A 46 0.05 0.30 7.39
CA ASP A 46 -0.26 1.73 7.57
C ASP A 46 0.06 2.52 6.30
N PHE A 47 -0.99 2.93 5.59
CA PHE A 47 -0.91 3.79 4.41
C PHE A 47 -0.95 5.28 4.76
N GLY A 48 -1.36 5.64 5.97
CA GLY A 48 -1.60 7.03 6.35
C GLY A 48 -2.62 7.72 5.45
N GLN A 49 -2.34 8.97 5.11
CA GLN A 49 -3.21 9.78 4.24
C GLN A 49 -2.90 9.54 2.77
N VAL A 50 -3.92 9.20 1.99
CA VAL A 50 -3.78 8.90 0.57
C VAL A 50 -4.70 9.79 -0.25
N LEU A 51 -4.14 10.54 -1.20
CA LEU A 51 -4.94 11.37 -2.11
C LEU A 51 -5.78 10.47 -3.03
N LEU A 52 -7.03 10.85 -3.30
CA LEU A 52 -7.88 10.14 -4.26
C LEU A 52 -7.20 9.97 -5.62
N TYR A 53 -7.53 8.85 -6.27
CA TYR A 53 -7.00 8.40 -7.56
C TYR A 53 -5.49 8.14 -7.56
N ARG A 54 -4.89 7.99 -6.38
CA ARG A 54 -3.50 7.53 -6.24
C ARG A 54 -3.46 6.08 -5.79
N LYS A 55 -2.36 5.43 -6.18
CA LYS A 55 -1.99 4.09 -5.76
C LYS A 55 -0.82 4.19 -4.80
N GLU A 56 -0.95 3.53 -3.66
CA GLU A 56 0.09 3.40 -2.65
C GLU A 56 0.38 1.93 -2.37
N SER A 57 1.58 1.63 -1.92
CA SER A 57 2.01 0.27 -1.59
C SER A 57 2.67 0.22 -0.22
N ARG A 58 2.39 -0.83 0.54
CA ARG A 58 3.01 -1.12 1.84
C ARG A 58 3.40 -2.58 1.90
N VAL A 59 4.45 -2.87 2.66
CA VAL A 59 5.02 -4.22 2.80
C VAL A 59 5.03 -4.61 4.27
N ILE A 60 4.65 -5.85 4.54
CA ILE A 60 4.94 -6.52 5.81
C ILE A 60 5.80 -7.75 5.55
N LYS A 61 6.60 -8.13 6.54
CA LYS A 61 7.45 -9.30 6.51
C LYS A 61 6.76 -10.45 7.23
N LEU A 62 6.66 -11.58 6.56
CA LEU A 62 6.26 -12.87 7.13
C LEU A 62 7.53 -13.67 7.38
N LYS A 63 7.99 -13.71 8.62
CA LYS A 63 9.23 -14.39 9.00
C LYS A 63 8.93 -15.77 9.57
N ASN A 64 9.50 -16.80 8.94
CA ASN A 64 9.44 -18.16 9.42
C ASN A 64 10.71 -18.46 10.25
N ALA A 65 10.54 -18.53 11.57
CA ALA A 65 11.60 -18.92 12.49
C ALA A 65 11.59 -20.43 12.83
N LYS A 66 10.71 -21.20 12.17
CA LYS A 66 10.59 -22.65 12.34
C LYS A 66 11.47 -23.38 11.32
N LEU A 67 11.74 -24.65 11.62
CA LEU A 67 12.52 -25.55 10.75
C LEU A 67 11.67 -26.24 9.67
N ILE A 68 10.36 -25.98 9.65
CA ILE A 68 9.42 -26.51 8.66
C ILE A 68 8.90 -25.38 7.77
N PRO A 69 8.57 -25.66 6.49
CA PRO A 69 7.89 -24.70 5.64
C PRO A 69 6.52 -24.34 6.21
N VAL A 70 6.12 -23.07 6.08
CA VAL A 70 4.83 -22.58 6.59
C VAL A 70 4.01 -21.98 5.46
N LYS A 71 2.81 -22.52 5.24
CA LYS A 71 1.87 -22.03 4.23
C LYS A 71 1.05 -20.89 4.81
N TRP A 72 0.77 -19.89 3.99
CA TRP A 72 -0.07 -18.75 4.36
C TRP A 72 -1.09 -18.42 3.27
N ARG A 73 -2.21 -17.83 3.69
CA ARG A 73 -3.25 -17.29 2.81
C ARG A 73 -3.83 -16.01 3.38
N LEU A 74 -3.86 -14.95 2.58
CA LEU A 74 -4.43 -13.65 2.91
C LEU A 74 -5.86 -13.55 2.38
N ILE A 75 -6.79 -13.16 3.24
CA ILE A 75 -8.23 -13.09 2.97
C ILE A 75 -8.72 -11.68 3.24
N GLY A 76 -9.68 -11.21 2.43
CA GLY A 76 -10.28 -9.88 2.52
C GLY A 76 -9.97 -8.98 1.34
N ILE A 77 -9.06 -9.40 0.45
CA ILE A 77 -8.74 -8.67 -0.79
C ILE A 77 -9.84 -8.92 -1.82
N GLY A 78 -10.27 -7.87 -2.53
CA GLY A 78 -11.31 -7.95 -3.57
C GLY A 78 -12.73 -8.15 -3.03
N GLN A 79 -12.92 -8.28 -1.72
CA GLN A 79 -14.24 -8.36 -1.10
C GLN A 79 -14.95 -7.00 -1.10
N GLU A 80 -16.27 -7.00 -0.94
CA GLU A 80 -17.08 -5.78 -0.97
C GLU A 80 -16.62 -4.69 0.00
N GLY A 81 -17.04 -3.46 -0.29
CA GLY A 81 -16.65 -2.28 0.50
C GLY A 81 -15.22 -1.85 0.18
N ILE A 82 -14.35 -1.83 1.19
CA ILE A 82 -12.98 -1.33 1.05
C ILE A 82 -12.02 -2.41 0.52
N GLY A 83 -12.37 -3.70 0.63
CA GLY A 83 -11.57 -4.81 0.10
C GLY A 83 -11.29 -4.70 -1.40
N GLN A 84 -12.23 -4.11 -2.17
CA GLN A 84 -12.09 -3.86 -3.61
C GLN A 84 -10.98 -2.86 -3.96
N GLU A 85 -10.56 -2.02 -3.01
CA GLU A 85 -9.49 -1.03 -3.23
C GLU A 85 -8.09 -1.61 -2.95
N PHE A 86 -8.02 -2.84 -2.43
CA PHE A 86 -6.76 -3.52 -2.16
C PHE A 86 -6.43 -4.54 -3.24
N SER A 87 -5.15 -4.70 -3.53
CA SER A 87 -4.63 -5.74 -4.42
C SER A 87 -3.24 -6.18 -4.01
N THR A 88 -2.92 -7.45 -4.24
CA THR A 88 -1.59 -8.04 -4.02
C THR A 88 -1.21 -8.85 -5.25
N LYS A 89 0.08 -9.14 -5.42
CA LYS A 89 0.57 -10.04 -6.49
C LYS A 89 0.11 -11.48 -6.25
N THR A 90 0.17 -11.93 -5.01
CA THR A 90 -0.30 -13.24 -4.56
C THR A 90 -0.98 -13.10 -3.21
N ASP A 91 -2.05 -13.86 -3.00
CA ASP A 91 -2.82 -13.94 -1.77
C ASP A 91 -2.56 -15.25 -1.02
N THR A 92 -1.65 -16.09 -1.50
CA THR A 92 -1.23 -17.35 -0.91
C THR A 92 0.24 -17.60 -1.20
N GLY A 93 0.89 -18.41 -0.36
CA GLY A 93 2.28 -18.80 -0.58
C GLY A 93 2.81 -19.70 0.53
N VAL A 94 4.09 -20.02 0.43
CA VAL A 94 4.86 -20.76 1.44
C VAL A 94 6.09 -19.93 1.81
N VAL A 95 6.39 -19.86 3.10
CA VAL A 95 7.64 -19.28 3.62
C VAL A 95 8.54 -20.43 4.05
N GLU A 96 9.68 -20.57 3.39
CA GLU A 96 10.65 -21.63 3.67
C GLU A 96 11.23 -21.52 5.10
N PRO A 97 11.75 -22.62 5.67
CA PRO A 97 12.41 -22.61 6.96
C PRO A 97 13.45 -21.50 7.08
N MET A 98 13.51 -20.85 8.24
CA MET A 98 14.50 -19.80 8.55
C MET A 98 14.54 -18.64 7.54
N SER A 99 13.45 -18.41 6.80
CA SER A 99 13.37 -17.41 5.74
C SER A 99 12.34 -16.32 6.06
N THR A 100 12.31 -15.28 5.22
CA THR A 100 11.35 -14.18 5.32
C THR A 100 10.74 -13.91 3.96
N TYR A 101 9.42 -13.74 3.92
CA TYR A 101 8.68 -13.35 2.74
C TYR A 101 8.14 -11.93 2.88
N GLU A 102 8.32 -11.11 1.85
CA GLU A 102 7.81 -9.74 1.82
C GLU A 102 6.44 -9.68 1.14
N LEU A 103 5.40 -9.52 1.94
CA LEU A 103 4.02 -9.42 1.48
C LEU A 103 3.67 -7.96 1.20
N GLN A 104 3.59 -7.61 -0.08
CA GLN A 104 3.20 -6.27 -0.54
C GLN A 104 1.69 -6.16 -0.75
N LEU A 105 1.07 -5.19 -0.08
CA LEU A 105 -0.31 -4.79 -0.27
C LEU A 105 -0.36 -3.45 -1.00
N ASN A 106 -1.16 -3.37 -2.07
CA ASN A 106 -1.42 -2.14 -2.79
C ASN A 106 -2.81 -1.61 -2.44
N TYR A 107 -2.94 -0.30 -2.31
CA TYR A 107 -4.19 0.41 -2.08
C TYR A 107 -4.42 1.43 -3.21
N TYR A 108 -5.62 1.45 -3.79
CA TYR A 108 -6.05 2.46 -4.75
C TYR A 108 -7.22 3.27 -4.18
N ALA A 109 -6.98 4.56 -3.91
CA ALA A 109 -7.96 5.44 -3.29
C ALA A 109 -9.05 5.85 -4.30
N SER A 110 -10.09 5.04 -4.47
CA SER A 110 -11.08 5.22 -5.54
C SER A 110 -12.27 6.10 -5.15
N ARG A 111 -12.58 6.21 -3.85
CA ARG A 111 -13.75 6.95 -3.36
C ARG A 111 -13.42 7.81 -2.14
N PRO A 112 -13.98 9.03 -2.05
CA PRO A 112 -13.91 9.81 -0.81
C PRO A 112 -14.63 9.05 0.30
N ARG A 113 -14.01 8.95 1.48
CA ARG A 113 -14.67 8.41 2.68
C ARG A 113 -14.60 9.41 3.83
N SER A 114 -15.68 9.43 4.62
CA SER A 114 -15.69 10.25 5.84
C SER A 114 -14.74 9.63 6.88
N PRO A 115 -14.11 10.44 7.75
CA PRO A 115 -13.32 9.93 8.88
C PRO A 115 -14.11 8.97 9.79
N ALA A 116 -15.43 9.14 9.89
CA ALA A 116 -16.32 8.24 10.64
C ALA A 116 -16.48 6.86 9.98
N SER A 117 -16.41 6.80 8.65
CA SER A 117 -16.44 5.54 7.88
C SER A 117 -15.13 4.75 7.99
N ILE A 118 -14.02 5.43 8.31
CA ILE A 118 -12.67 4.87 8.46
C ILE A 118 -12.42 4.36 9.90
N LYS A 119 -13.20 4.83 10.90
CA LYS A 119 -13.10 4.36 12.29
C LYS A 119 -13.39 2.87 12.48
N ASN A 120 -14.03 2.21 11.52
CA ASN A 120 -14.09 0.76 11.46
C ASN A 120 -12.71 0.26 11.03
N LYS A 121 -11.88 -0.13 12.02
CA LYS A 121 -10.56 -0.74 11.79
C LYS A 121 -10.70 -1.87 10.77
N LEU A 122 -10.24 -1.62 9.55
CA LEU A 122 -10.15 -2.65 8.53
C LEU A 122 -9.12 -3.67 9.00
N SER A 123 -9.41 -4.95 8.84
CA SER A 123 -8.44 -6.01 9.06
C SER A 123 -8.51 -7.04 7.96
N LEU A 124 -7.36 -7.40 7.40
CA LEU A 124 -7.22 -8.56 6.54
C LEU A 124 -6.94 -9.79 7.41
N LYS A 125 -7.44 -10.95 7.02
CA LYS A 125 -7.20 -12.20 7.77
C LYS A 125 -6.07 -12.98 7.10
N LEU A 126 -5.00 -13.26 7.84
CA LEU A 126 -3.91 -14.14 7.43
C LEU A 126 -4.13 -15.51 8.07
N GLU A 127 -4.45 -16.51 7.26
CA GLU A 127 -4.48 -17.91 7.67
C GLU A 127 -3.09 -18.53 7.51
N ILE A 128 -2.68 -19.29 8.52
CA ILE A 128 -1.39 -19.98 8.59
C ILE A 128 -1.69 -21.47 8.76
N SER A 129 -1.06 -22.30 7.94
CA SER A 129 -1.24 -23.75 7.95
C SER A 129 0.07 -24.48 7.63
N ASP A 130 0.05 -25.80 7.78
CA ASP A 130 1.09 -26.66 7.21
C ASP A 130 1.02 -26.68 5.67
N THR A 131 2.06 -27.24 5.06
CA THR A 131 2.13 -27.52 3.62
C THR A 131 1.38 -28.80 3.22
N ASP A 132 1.21 -29.72 4.17
CA ASP A 132 0.71 -31.08 3.92
C ASP A 132 -0.82 -31.16 3.85
N GLY A 133 -1.50 -30.04 4.07
CA GLY A 133 -2.91 -29.89 3.75
C GLY A 133 -3.85 -30.59 4.73
N MET A 134 -3.46 -30.73 6.00
CA MET A 134 -4.43 -31.16 7.01
C MET A 134 -5.60 -30.16 7.03
N PRO A 135 -6.87 -30.62 7.10
CA PRO A 135 -8.01 -29.72 7.01
C PRO A 135 -8.09 -28.76 8.21
N GLY A 136 -7.71 -27.50 8.00
CA GLY A 136 -7.90 -26.41 8.96
C GLY A 136 -6.76 -25.39 8.94
N ALA A 137 -7.08 -24.10 9.02
CA ALA A 137 -6.08 -23.10 9.37
C ALA A 137 -5.63 -23.39 10.81
N ILE A 138 -4.35 -23.73 11.00
CA ILE A 138 -3.77 -23.98 12.32
C ILE A 138 -3.86 -22.70 13.16
N LYS A 139 -3.71 -21.54 12.51
CA LYS A 139 -3.84 -20.22 13.13
C LYS A 139 -4.39 -19.20 12.14
N ALA A 140 -5.20 -18.27 12.62
CA ALA A 140 -5.64 -17.11 11.87
C ALA A 140 -5.27 -15.83 12.63
N VAL A 141 -4.69 -14.85 11.92
CA VAL A 141 -4.27 -13.57 12.48
C VAL A 141 -4.96 -12.45 11.72
N ASN A 142 -5.57 -11.51 12.43
CA ASN A 142 -6.12 -10.29 11.82
C ASN A 142 -5.01 -9.23 11.73
N ILE A 143 -4.71 -8.79 10.51
CA ILE A 143 -3.74 -7.74 10.22
C ILE A 143 -4.51 -6.43 10.03
N PRO A 144 -4.41 -5.47 10.96
CA PRO A 144 -5.04 -4.17 10.81
C PRO A 144 -4.51 -3.42 9.60
N VAL A 145 -5.38 -2.63 8.97
CA VAL A 145 -5.05 -1.74 7.87
C VAL A 145 -5.52 -0.33 8.22
N PHE A 146 -4.59 0.61 8.22
CA PHE A 146 -4.83 2.02 8.49
C PHE A 146 -4.69 2.81 7.19
N VAL A 147 -5.74 3.52 6.81
CA VAL A 147 -5.75 4.35 5.61
C VAL A 147 -6.78 5.47 5.71
N GLU A 148 -6.40 6.68 5.30
CA GLU A 148 -7.24 7.86 5.30
C GLU A 148 -7.28 8.47 3.88
N PRO A 149 -8.19 8.02 3.00
CA PRO A 149 -8.36 8.62 1.70
C PRO A 149 -8.90 10.06 1.83
N TYR A 150 -8.30 11.00 1.11
CA TYR A 150 -8.75 12.39 1.09
C TYR A 150 -8.79 12.96 -0.31
N ASP A 151 -9.69 13.92 -0.51
CA ASP A 151 -9.88 14.62 -1.78
C ASP A 151 -9.28 16.03 -1.74
N ILE A 152 -8.80 16.50 -2.88
CA ILE A 152 -8.36 17.88 -3.10
C ILE A 152 -9.34 18.51 -4.08
N VAL A 153 -10.15 19.45 -3.58
CA VAL A 153 -11.10 20.20 -4.41
C VAL A 153 -10.54 21.59 -4.66
N LEU A 154 -9.72 21.71 -5.69
CA LEU A 154 -9.16 22.98 -6.16
C LEU A 154 -9.99 23.53 -7.31
N ASP A 155 -10.46 24.76 -7.15
CA ASP A 155 -11.14 25.53 -8.19
C ASP A 155 -10.17 26.58 -8.73
N MET A 156 -9.98 26.59 -10.06
CA MET A 156 -9.12 27.57 -10.73
C MET A 156 -9.95 28.35 -11.72
N THR A 157 -9.91 29.68 -11.63
CA THR A 157 -10.64 30.57 -12.55
C THR A 157 -9.69 31.61 -13.13
N PHE A 158 -9.85 31.92 -14.42
CA PHE A 158 -9.00 32.86 -15.14
C PHE A 158 -9.81 34.08 -15.60
N GLN A 159 -9.24 35.29 -15.49
CA GLN A 159 -9.97 36.53 -15.81
C GLN A 159 -10.36 36.68 -17.29
N LYS A 160 -9.58 36.09 -18.20
CA LYS A 160 -9.77 36.16 -19.66
C LYS A 160 -9.59 34.81 -20.36
N GLY A 161 -9.40 33.73 -19.60
CA GLY A 161 -9.20 32.38 -20.12
C GLY A 161 -10.51 31.60 -20.20
N ASN A 162 -10.56 30.62 -21.11
CA ASN A 162 -11.58 29.58 -21.08
C ASN A 162 -11.10 28.42 -20.17
N ASP A 163 -11.94 27.40 -19.95
CA ASP A 163 -11.64 26.23 -19.10
C ASP A 163 -10.38 25.42 -19.52
N ARG A 164 -9.67 25.82 -20.58
CA ARG A 164 -8.57 25.06 -21.18
C ARG A 164 -7.24 25.80 -21.28
N GLY A 165 -7.14 27.07 -20.88
CA GLY A 165 -5.85 27.78 -20.92
C GLY A 165 -5.88 29.28 -20.61
N ILE A 166 -4.68 29.86 -20.56
CA ILE A 166 -4.45 31.29 -20.40
C ILE A 166 -4.04 31.86 -21.76
N ASP A 167 -4.87 32.72 -22.32
CA ASP A 167 -4.55 33.44 -23.56
C ASP A 167 -4.20 34.90 -23.23
N PHE A 168 -3.01 35.34 -23.63
CA PHE A 168 -2.56 36.73 -23.47
C PHE A 168 -3.02 37.63 -24.64
N GLY A 169 -3.54 37.05 -25.72
CA GLY A 169 -3.89 37.73 -26.95
C GLY A 169 -2.66 38.31 -27.66
N ASN A 170 -2.87 39.37 -28.42
CA ASN A 170 -1.79 40.08 -29.10
C ASN A 170 -0.99 40.93 -28.10
N VAL A 171 0.20 40.47 -27.73
CA VAL A 171 1.14 41.21 -26.87
C VAL A 171 2.11 42.00 -27.75
N ARG A 172 2.29 43.30 -27.46
CA ARG A 172 3.28 44.13 -28.17
C ARG A 172 4.69 43.77 -27.71
N VAL A 173 5.66 43.80 -28.63
CA VAL A 173 7.07 43.57 -28.31
C VAL A 173 7.53 44.55 -27.24
N ASN A 174 8.24 44.04 -26.21
CA ASN A 174 8.72 44.79 -25.05
C ASN A 174 7.61 45.42 -24.18
N GLN A 175 6.38 44.91 -24.23
CA GLN A 175 5.34 45.23 -23.24
C GLN A 175 5.02 44.03 -22.38
N GLU A 176 4.98 44.26 -21.07
CA GLU A 176 4.44 43.30 -20.12
C GLU A 176 2.90 43.28 -20.20
N THR A 177 2.35 42.07 -20.28
CA THR A 177 0.91 41.83 -20.15
C THR A 177 0.67 40.87 -19.00
N LYS A 178 -0.33 41.14 -18.18
CA LYS A 178 -0.65 40.38 -16.98
C LYS A 178 -2.01 39.71 -17.10
N GLN A 179 -2.07 38.46 -16.67
CA GLN A 179 -3.30 37.69 -16.52
C GLN A 179 -3.35 37.11 -15.10
N SER A 180 -4.54 37.03 -14.52
CA SER A 180 -4.71 36.50 -13.17
C SER A 180 -5.48 35.19 -13.17
N CYS A 181 -5.07 34.28 -12.30
CA CYS A 181 -5.77 33.05 -11.93
C CYS A 181 -6.14 33.11 -10.45
N ALA A 182 -7.41 32.93 -10.12
CA ALA A 182 -7.83 32.73 -8.74
C ALA A 182 -7.84 31.24 -8.42
N LEU A 183 -7.10 30.85 -7.39
CA LEU A 183 -7.05 29.52 -6.80
C LEU A 183 -7.92 29.50 -5.55
N LYS A 184 -8.96 28.68 -5.55
CA LYS A 184 -9.85 28.53 -4.39
C LYS A 184 -9.88 27.08 -3.90
N ASN A 185 -9.50 26.89 -2.64
CA ASN A 185 -9.59 25.60 -1.98
C ASN A 185 -11.01 25.38 -1.47
N LYS A 186 -11.80 24.61 -2.20
CA LYS A 186 -13.13 24.16 -1.77
C LYS A 186 -13.07 22.88 -0.92
N GLY A 187 -11.87 22.33 -0.72
CA GLY A 187 -11.60 21.15 0.09
C GLY A 187 -11.49 21.46 1.58
N LYS A 188 -11.35 20.39 2.37
CA LYS A 188 -11.29 20.44 3.84
C LYS A 188 -9.87 20.45 4.42
N ARG A 189 -8.85 20.35 3.56
CA ARG A 189 -7.44 20.24 3.95
C ARG A 189 -6.63 21.32 3.26
N GLU A 190 -5.50 21.69 3.86
CA GLU A 190 -4.53 22.57 3.21
C GLU A 190 -3.99 21.95 1.91
N ILE A 191 -3.90 22.75 0.86
CA ILE A 191 -3.28 22.38 -0.41
C ILE A 191 -1.93 23.09 -0.51
N LYS A 192 -0.89 22.34 -0.86
CA LYS A 192 0.40 22.92 -1.29
C LYS A 192 0.42 22.94 -2.82
N TYR A 193 0.71 24.10 -3.41
CA TYR A 193 0.79 24.25 -4.86
C TYR A 193 2.16 24.77 -5.28
N LYS A 194 2.57 24.38 -6.49
CA LYS A 194 3.76 24.88 -7.19
C LYS A 194 3.41 25.00 -8.67
N PHE A 195 3.67 26.17 -9.24
CA PHE A 195 3.60 26.42 -10.67
C PHE A 195 4.97 26.15 -11.30
N GLU A 196 4.97 25.47 -12.43
CA GLU A 196 6.16 25.15 -13.20
C GLU A 196 5.86 25.35 -14.68
N LEU A 197 6.66 26.18 -15.34
CA LEU A 197 6.60 26.36 -16.79
C LEU A 197 7.39 25.24 -17.43
N VAL A 198 6.69 24.34 -18.12
CA VAL A 198 7.31 23.23 -18.86
C VAL A 198 7.24 23.57 -20.34
N SER A 199 8.40 23.62 -20.98
CA SER A 199 8.49 23.83 -22.43
C SER A 199 8.02 22.59 -23.18
N ASP A 200 7.21 22.78 -24.23
CA ASP A 200 6.82 21.69 -25.12
C ASP A 200 8.08 21.08 -25.76
N PRO A 201 8.29 19.75 -25.71
CA PRO A 201 9.41 19.09 -26.38
C PRO A 201 9.57 19.43 -27.86
N LYS A 202 8.49 19.86 -28.54
CA LYS A 202 8.49 20.28 -29.94
C LYS A 202 8.75 21.78 -30.14
N SER A 203 8.70 22.58 -29.08
CA SER A 203 8.98 24.01 -29.13
C SER A 203 10.49 24.26 -29.13
N LYS A 204 10.96 25.12 -30.03
CA LYS A 204 12.35 25.64 -30.02
C LYS A 204 12.56 26.76 -28.98
N VAL A 205 11.49 27.14 -28.29
CA VAL A 205 11.43 28.33 -27.44
C VAL A 205 11.10 27.89 -26.02
N ASP A 206 11.94 28.31 -25.09
CA ASP A 206 11.76 28.05 -23.66
C ASP A 206 10.74 29.02 -23.08
N ALA A 207 9.59 28.51 -22.63
CA ALA A 207 8.51 29.31 -22.09
C ALA A 207 8.93 30.11 -20.84
N SER A 208 9.91 29.63 -20.08
CA SER A 208 10.41 30.31 -18.88
C SER A 208 11.11 31.64 -19.17
N LYS A 209 11.49 31.89 -20.43
CA LYS A 209 12.09 33.16 -20.87
C LYS A 209 11.06 34.25 -21.15
N PHE A 210 9.81 33.86 -21.42
CA PHE A 210 8.77 34.78 -21.87
C PHE A 210 7.61 34.91 -20.89
N PHE A 211 7.58 34.07 -19.85
CA PHE A 211 6.53 34.08 -18.86
C PHE A 211 7.10 33.99 -17.45
N GLU A 212 6.54 34.79 -16.56
CA GLU A 212 6.77 34.71 -15.12
C GLU A 212 5.45 34.43 -14.40
N ILE A 213 5.52 33.66 -13.31
CA ILE A 213 4.36 33.33 -12.46
C ILE A 213 4.67 33.74 -11.03
N ALA A 214 3.79 34.51 -10.40
CA ALA A 214 3.93 34.95 -9.02
C ALA A 214 2.60 34.81 -8.24
N PRO A 215 2.57 34.14 -7.06
CA PRO A 215 3.69 33.39 -6.47
C PRO A 215 3.94 32.05 -7.20
N LYS A 216 5.19 31.60 -7.28
CA LYS A 216 5.55 30.30 -7.90
C LYS A 216 5.09 29.10 -7.09
N GLN A 217 4.91 29.25 -5.78
CA GLN A 217 4.45 28.19 -4.89
C GLN A 217 3.81 28.78 -3.64
N GLY A 218 3.02 27.99 -2.93
CA GLY A 218 2.45 28.39 -1.66
C GLY A 218 1.55 27.34 -1.03
N THR A 219 0.92 27.74 0.06
CA THR A 219 -0.12 26.96 0.75
C THR A 219 -1.47 27.66 0.59
N LEU A 220 -2.53 26.85 0.52
CA LEU A 220 -3.91 27.30 0.42
C LEU A 220 -4.71 26.59 1.53
N PRO A 221 -5.05 27.27 2.64
CA PRO A 221 -5.79 26.66 3.74
C PRO A 221 -7.19 26.22 3.28
N ALA A 222 -7.87 25.39 4.07
CA ALA A 222 -9.24 24.96 3.77
C ALA A 222 -10.18 26.18 3.65
N GLY A 223 -10.94 26.27 2.57
CA GLY A 223 -11.78 27.44 2.27
C GLY A 223 -11.01 28.69 1.81
N GLY A 224 -9.68 28.63 1.76
CA GLY A 224 -8.82 29.75 1.38
C GLY A 224 -8.84 30.07 -0.11
N ASP A 225 -8.50 31.31 -0.43
CA ASP A 225 -8.36 31.83 -1.79
C ASP A 225 -7.01 32.53 -1.95
N ARG A 226 -6.38 32.35 -3.12
CA ARG A 226 -5.16 33.04 -3.53
C ARG A 226 -5.22 33.39 -5.01
N ASN A 227 -4.82 34.61 -5.35
CA ASN A 227 -4.54 34.97 -6.73
C ASN A 227 -3.09 34.64 -7.10
N ALA A 228 -2.91 34.02 -8.26
CA ALA A 228 -1.64 33.90 -8.96
C ALA A 228 -1.67 34.80 -10.21
N GLN A 229 -0.58 35.52 -10.44
CA GLN A 229 -0.39 36.40 -11.59
C GLN A 229 0.58 35.75 -12.56
N PHE A 230 0.17 35.69 -13.82
CA PHE A 230 0.98 35.26 -14.95
C PHE A 230 1.33 36.51 -15.75
N THR A 231 2.62 36.76 -15.94
CA THR A 231 3.14 37.95 -16.62
C THR A 231 3.90 37.50 -17.85
N SER A 232 3.58 38.06 -19.02
CA SER A 232 4.46 37.94 -20.18
C SER A 232 5.65 38.88 -19.98
N VAL A 233 6.86 38.34 -19.97
CA VAL A 233 8.12 39.07 -19.80
C VAL A 233 8.93 38.98 -21.09
N ASN A 234 9.78 39.97 -21.35
CA ASN A 234 10.71 39.98 -22.48
C ASN A 234 12.00 40.66 -22.07
#